data_AF-A0A0A9DW28-F1
#
_entry.id   AF-A0A0A9DW28-F1
#
_cell.length_a   1.000
_cell.length_b   1.000
_cell.length_c   1.000
_cell.angle_alpha   90.00
_cell.angle_beta   90.00
_cell.angle_gamma   90.00
#
_symmetry.space_group_name_H-M   'P 1'
#
loop_
_entity.id
_entity.type
_entity.pdbx_description
1 polymer ?
#
loop_
_entity_poly.entity_id
_entity_poly.type
_entity_poly.pdbx_seq_one_letter_code
_entity_poly.pdbx_strand_id
1 'polypeptide(L)'
;MESHGTVPIAPVYGMLIDNFSKAGRLEKALELHKEMMEVSSYLDITSKDTYASLIRALCLASQVEEAFELYSEMTRKGVVPELSVFVCLIKGLIKVNKWNEALQLCYSVCHEGVNWQGNRSFDGG
;
A
#
# COMPACT_ATOMS: atom_id res chain seq x y z
N MET A 1 -7.13 35.10 20.61
CA MET A 1 -8.49 35.04 20.03
C MET A 1 -8.25 35.03 18.53
N GLU A 2 -8.37 33.95 17.77
CA GLU A 2 -9.19 32.75 17.91
C GLU A 2 -8.41 31.53 17.42
N SER A 3 -8.39 30.50 18.26
CA SER A 3 -7.92 29.15 17.95
C SER A 3 -8.94 28.45 17.08
N HIS A 4 -8.84 28.60 15.75
CA HIS A 4 -9.46 27.65 14.85
C HIS A 4 -8.63 26.37 14.89
N GLY A 5 -8.99 25.50 15.84
CA GLY A 5 -8.65 24.10 15.80
C GLY A 5 -9.23 23.50 14.54
N THR A 6 -8.48 23.54 13.44
CA THR A 6 -8.65 22.58 12.37
C THR A 6 -8.37 21.23 12.99
N VAL A 7 -9.44 20.54 13.40
CA VAL A 7 -9.43 19.14 13.76
C VAL A 7 -8.57 18.46 12.70
N PRO A 8 -7.43 17.85 13.06
CA PRO A 8 -6.54 17.35 12.04
C PRO A 8 -7.18 16.05 11.56
N ILE A 9 -8.01 16.19 10.52
CA ILE A 9 -8.80 15.12 9.92
C ILE A 9 -7.86 14.01 9.45
N ALA A 10 -6.71 14.37 8.87
CA ALA A 10 -5.70 13.45 8.37
C ALA A 10 -5.12 12.46 9.43
N PRO A 11 -4.61 12.88 10.60
CA PRO A 11 -4.14 11.93 11.61
C PRO A 11 -5.26 11.11 12.27
N VAL A 12 -6.50 11.61 12.28
CA VAL A 12 -7.65 10.80 12.75
C VAL A 12 -7.96 9.69 11.75
N TYR A 13 -8.03 9.97 10.45
CA TYR A 13 -8.20 8.93 9.43
C TYR A 13 -7.00 7.96 9.41
N GLY A 14 -5.76 8.45 9.54
CA GLY A 14 -4.57 7.60 9.65
C GLY A 14 -4.63 6.64 10.85
N MET A 15 -5.07 7.13 12.02
CA MET A 15 -5.27 6.30 13.22
C MET A 15 -6.39 5.28 13.04
N LEU A 16 -7.50 5.66 12.38
CA LEU A 16 -8.61 4.75 12.10
C LEU A 16 -8.19 3.67 11.12
N ILE A 17 -7.50 4.02 10.03
CA ILE A 17 -6.97 3.08 9.03
C ILE A 17 -5.98 2.11 9.69
N ASP A 18 -5.06 2.60 10.52
CA ASP A 18 -4.10 1.75 11.24
C ASP A 18 -4.81 0.79 12.23
N ASN A 19 -5.80 1.28 12.99
CA ASN A 19 -6.57 0.45 13.91
C ASN A 19 -7.42 -0.60 13.18
N PHE A 20 -8.13 -0.22 12.12
CA PHE A 20 -8.94 -1.16 11.34
C PHE A 20 -8.08 -2.18 10.60
N SER A 21 -6.91 -1.77 10.10
CA SER A 21 -5.90 -2.66 9.53
C SER A 21 -5.39 -3.69 10.53
N LYS A 22 -5.05 -3.27 11.75
CA LYS A 22 -4.62 -4.17 12.85
C LYS A 22 -5.74 -5.09 13.33
N ALA A 23 -6.99 -4.62 13.27
CA ALA A 23 -8.17 -5.41 13.61
C ALA A 23 -8.62 -6.37 12.48
N GLY A 24 -7.92 -6.41 11.34
CA GLY A 24 -8.25 -7.26 10.20
C GLY A 24 -9.54 -6.87 9.46
N ARG A 25 -10.08 -5.68 9.73
CA ARG A 25 -11.31 -5.16 9.09
C ARG A 25 -10.95 -4.29 7.88
N LEU A 26 -10.48 -4.96 6.83
CA LEU A 26 -9.86 -4.30 5.69
C LEU A 26 -10.83 -3.55 4.78
N GLU A 27 -12.04 -4.07 4.59
CA GLU A 27 -13.06 -3.39 3.77
C GLU A 27 -13.32 -1.96 4.27
N LYS A 28 -13.46 -1.80 5.59
CA LYS A 28 -13.62 -0.48 6.22
C LYS A 28 -12.36 0.37 6.16
N ALA A 29 -11.18 -0.23 6.27
CA ALA A 29 -9.92 0.51 6.15
C ALA A 29 -9.73 1.07 4.73
N LEU A 30 -10.10 0.31 3.71
CA LEU A 30 -10.07 0.72 2.30
C LEU A 30 -11.13 1.78 1.97
N GLU A 31 -12.35 1.62 2.50
CA GLU A 31 -13.44 2.60 2.35
C GLU A 31 -13.03 3.96 2.94
N LEU A 32 -12.50 3.96 4.18
CA LEU A 32 -11.98 5.16 4.84
C LEU A 32 -10.79 5.77 4.09
N HIS A 33 -9.95 4.96 3.45
CA HIS A 33 -8.86 5.47 2.63
C HIS A 33 -9.37 6.13 1.34
N LYS A 34 -10.38 5.57 0.68
CA LYS A 34 -11.02 6.19 -0.50
C LYS A 34 -11.72 7.49 -0.13
N GLU A 35 -12.48 7.50 0.95
CA GLU A 35 -13.13 8.70 1.48
C GLU A 35 -12.10 9.78 1.83
N MET A 36 -10.98 9.38 2.47
CA MET A 36 -9.86 10.28 2.72
C MET A 36 -9.28 10.84 1.42
N MET A 37 -9.09 10.04 0.35
CA MET A 37 -8.60 10.52 -0.95
C MET A 37 -9.55 11.54 -1.62
N GLU A 38 -10.87 11.36 -1.47
CA GLU A 38 -11.86 12.31 -1.99
C GLU A 38 -11.85 13.64 -1.22
N VAL A 39 -11.69 13.58 0.10
CA VAL A 39 -11.60 14.77 0.98
C VAL A 39 -10.22 15.44 0.91
N SER A 40 -9.16 14.68 0.65
CA SER A 40 -7.75 15.14 0.69
C SER A 40 -7.19 15.57 -0.66
N SER A 41 -8.03 15.86 -1.65
CA SER A 41 -7.62 16.49 -2.92
C SER A 41 -6.84 17.81 -2.73
N TYR A 42 -6.79 18.34 -1.49
CA TYR A 42 -6.07 19.54 -1.10
C TYR A 42 -4.82 19.33 -0.21
N LEU A 43 -4.52 18.10 0.19
CA LEU A 43 -3.51 17.85 1.21
C LEU A 43 -2.64 16.66 0.81
N ASP A 44 -1.41 17.00 0.46
CA ASP A 44 -0.25 16.18 0.08
C ASP A 44 0.22 15.23 1.22
N ILE A 45 -0.73 14.59 1.91
CA ILE A 45 -0.52 13.84 3.16
C ILE A 45 -0.64 12.32 2.95
N THR A 46 -0.50 11.82 1.71
CA THR A 46 -0.33 10.37 1.50
C THR A 46 1.10 9.97 1.90
N SER A 47 1.39 10.07 3.19
CA SER A 47 2.68 9.72 3.77
C SER A 47 3.00 8.25 3.48
N LYS A 48 4.28 7.99 3.19
CA LYS A 48 4.87 6.65 2.98
C LYS A 48 4.35 5.58 3.96
N ASP A 49 4.10 5.98 5.21
CA ASP A 49 3.63 5.12 6.29
C ASP A 49 2.19 4.61 6.11
N THR A 50 1.31 5.40 5.48
CA THR A 50 -0.09 5.02 5.21
C THR A 50 -0.14 3.92 4.14
N TYR A 51 0.58 4.09 3.02
CA TYR A 51 0.71 3.06 2.00
C TYR A 51 1.33 1.78 2.56
N ALA A 52 2.42 1.92 3.32
CA ALA A 52 3.08 0.77 3.93
C ALA A 52 2.15 0.00 4.87
N SER A 53 1.29 0.71 5.62
CA SER A 53 0.36 0.09 6.56
C SER A 53 -0.80 -0.62 5.86
N LEU A 54 -1.37 -0.01 4.82
CA LEU A 54 -2.42 -0.63 4.01
C LEU A 54 -1.92 -1.86 3.25
N ILE A 55 -0.76 -1.76 2.59
CA ILE A 55 -0.16 -2.89 1.87
C ILE A 55 0.12 -4.05 2.84
N ARG A 56 0.66 -3.76 4.03
CA ARG A 56 0.85 -4.77 5.08
C ARG A 56 -0.46 -5.45 5.45
N ALA A 57 -1.51 -4.68 5.65
CA ALA A 57 -2.80 -5.19 6.08
C ALA A 57 -3.46 -6.08 5.00
N LEU A 58 -3.39 -5.67 3.73
CA LEU A 58 -3.89 -6.44 2.59
C LEU A 58 -3.12 -7.74 2.38
N CYS A 59 -1.78 -7.71 2.49
CA CYS A 59 -0.97 -8.93 2.43
C CYS A 59 -1.31 -9.92 3.57
N LEU A 60 -1.70 -9.42 4.76
CA LEU A 60 -2.11 -10.29 5.86
C LEU A 60 -3.43 -11.02 5.57
N ALA A 61 -4.38 -10.36 4.91
CA ALA A 61 -5.63 -10.98 4.47
C ALA A 61 -5.57 -11.71 3.13
N SER A 62 -4.37 -11.88 2.56
CA SER A 62 -4.17 -12.55 1.27
C SER A 62 -4.84 -11.84 0.08
N GLN A 63 -5.20 -10.56 0.25
CA GLN A 63 -5.67 -9.67 -0.82
C GLN A 63 -4.47 -9.09 -1.58
N VAL A 64 -3.73 -9.96 -2.24
CA VAL A 64 -2.41 -9.62 -2.82
C VAL A 64 -2.56 -8.70 -4.03
N GLU A 65 -3.63 -8.83 -4.81
CA GLU A 65 -3.88 -7.98 -5.99
C GLU A 65 -4.08 -6.51 -5.61
N GLU A 66 -4.95 -6.23 -4.64
CA GLU A 66 -5.16 -4.88 -4.09
C GLU A 66 -3.87 -4.31 -3.46
N ALA A 67 -3.06 -5.18 -2.83
CA ALA A 67 -1.77 -4.78 -2.28
C ALA A 67 -0.79 -4.31 -3.38
N PHE A 68 -0.81 -4.96 -4.56
CA PHE A 68 0.00 -4.56 -5.72
C PHE A 68 -0.52 -3.30 -6.41
N GLU A 69 -1.84 -3.08 -6.45
CA GLU A 69 -2.42 -1.83 -6.94
C GLU A 69 -1.95 -0.63 -6.11
N LEU A 70 -1.99 -0.75 -4.77
CA LEU A 70 -1.48 0.29 -3.87
C LEU A 70 0.03 0.48 -4.00
N TYR A 71 0.80 -0.60 -4.18
CA TYR A 71 2.23 -0.51 -4.45
C TYR A 71 2.52 0.25 -5.76
N SER A 72 1.77 -0.03 -6.82
CA SER A 72 1.89 0.67 -8.11
C SER A 72 1.49 2.14 -8.01
N GLU A 73 0.46 2.46 -7.23
CA GLU A 73 0.11 3.85 -6.96
C GLU A 73 1.19 4.59 -6.17
N MET A 74 1.76 3.94 -5.16
CA MET A 74 2.85 4.47 -4.35
C MET A 74 4.07 4.82 -5.21
N THR A 75 4.50 3.92 -6.11
CA THR A 75 5.62 4.17 -7.02
C THR A 75 5.28 5.23 -8.07
N ARG A 76 4.05 5.24 -8.62
CA ARG A 76 3.59 6.27 -9.57
C ARG A 76 3.59 7.67 -8.96
N LYS A 77 3.28 7.79 -7.66
CA LYS A 77 3.38 9.05 -6.91
C LYS A 77 4.81 9.42 -6.50
N GLY A 78 5.82 8.63 -6.90
CA GLY A 78 7.23 8.86 -6.56
C GLY A 78 7.58 8.54 -5.11
N VAL A 79 6.70 7.87 -4.37
CA VAL A 79 6.94 7.48 -2.98
C VAL A 79 7.74 6.18 -2.97
N VAL A 80 8.91 6.20 -2.34
CA VAL A 80 9.81 5.03 -2.32
C VAL A 80 9.31 3.98 -1.32
N PRO A 81 8.97 2.76 -1.78
CA PRO A 81 8.55 1.68 -0.91
C PRO A 81 9.69 1.22 0.00
N GLU A 82 9.36 0.97 1.27
CA GLU A 82 10.31 0.44 2.23
C GLU A 82 10.47 -1.08 2.07
N LEU A 83 11.62 -1.61 2.49
CA LEU A 83 11.90 -3.06 2.51
C LEU A 83 10.76 -3.86 3.17
N SER A 84 10.13 -3.32 4.21
CA SER A 84 9.00 -3.97 4.89
C SER A 84 7.81 -4.25 3.97
N VAL A 85 7.56 -3.37 2.99
CA VAL A 85 6.47 -3.50 2.00
C VAL A 85 6.74 -4.69 1.09
N PHE A 86 7.97 -4.78 0.57
CA PHE A 86 8.41 -5.91 -0.27
C PHE A 86 8.33 -7.24 0.47
N VAL A 87 8.80 -7.29 1.72
CA VAL A 87 8.71 -8.51 2.54
C VAL A 87 7.26 -8.95 2.72
N CYS A 88 6.32 -8.01 2.88
CA CYS A 88 4.91 -8.32 3.00
C CYS A 88 4.29 -8.80 1.69
N LEU A 89 4.62 -8.18 0.55
CA LEU A 89 4.18 -8.62 -0.77
C LEU A 89 4.68 -10.03 -1.09
N ILE A 90 5.96 -10.33 -0.82
CA ILE A 90 6.55 -11.67 -0.99
C ILE A 90 5.81 -12.70 -0.12
N LYS A 91 5.56 -12.38 1.16
CA LYS A 91 4.79 -13.27 2.06
C LYS A 91 3.36 -13.47 1.59
N GLY A 92 2.72 -12.42 1.08
CA GLY A 92 1.38 -12.49 0.48
C GLY A 92 1.36 -13.43 -0.72
N LEU A 93 2.30 -13.27 -1.66
CA LEU A 93 2.44 -14.10 -2.85
C LEU A 93 2.67 -15.58 -2.52
N ILE A 94 3.52 -15.86 -1.52
CA ILE A 94 3.74 -17.23 -1.02
C ILE A 94 2.43 -17.83 -0.48
N LYS A 95 1.63 -17.06 0.27
CA LYS A 95 0.34 -17.51 0.81
C LYS A 95 -0.69 -17.85 -0.28
N VAL A 96 -0.70 -17.11 -1.38
CA VAL A 96 -1.59 -17.38 -2.53
C VAL A 96 -0.97 -18.35 -3.55
N ASN A 97 0.14 -19.02 -3.18
CA ASN A 97 0.84 -20.01 -4.00
C ASN A 97 1.42 -19.46 -5.32
N LYS A 98 1.64 -18.14 -5.40
CA LYS A 98 2.26 -17.44 -6.54
C LYS A 98 3.78 -17.33 -6.36
N TRP A 99 4.45 -18.48 -6.29
CA TRP A 99 5.88 -18.59 -5.96
C TRP A 99 6.82 -17.94 -6.98
N ASN A 100 6.49 -18.00 -8.28
CA ASN A 100 7.31 -17.40 -9.33
C ASN A 100 7.36 -15.86 -9.22
N GLU A 101 6.21 -15.23 -8.94
CA GLU A 101 6.10 -13.79 -8.72
C GLU A 101 6.84 -13.38 -7.44
N ALA A 102 6.77 -14.21 -6.38
CA ALA A 102 7.51 -13.97 -5.15
C ALA A 102 9.03 -13.98 -5.38
N LEU A 103 9.52 -14.92 -6.20
CA LEU A 103 10.93 -14.99 -6.59
C LEU A 103 11.33 -13.80 -7.46
N GLN A 104 10.52 -13.44 -8.46
CA GLN A 104 10.78 -12.26 -9.30
C GLN A 104 10.89 -10.99 -8.47
N LEU A 105 9.97 -10.79 -7.52
CA LEU A 105 10.00 -9.64 -6.62
C LEU A 105 11.23 -9.68 -5.69
N CYS A 106 11.62 -10.86 -5.21
CA CYS A 106 12.83 -11.02 -4.41
C CYS A 106 14.09 -10.68 -5.22
N TYR A 107 14.19 -11.14 -6.47
CA TYR A 107 15.30 -10.80 -7.36
C TYR A 107 15.33 -9.30 -7.69
N SER A 108 14.18 -8.67 -7.93
CA SER A 108 14.15 -7.21 -8.19
C SER A 108 14.64 -6.40 -7.00
N VAL A 109 14.34 -6.83 -5.77
CA VAL A 109 14.81 -6.16 -4.54
C VAL A 109 16.30 -6.41 -4.29
N CYS A 110 16.81 -7.59 -4.63
CA CYS A 110 18.22 -7.95 -4.44
C CYS A 110 19.14 -7.38 -5.53
N HIS A 111 18.65 -7.26 -6.77
CA HIS A 111 19.47 -6.89 -7.92
C HIS A 111 19.35 -5.40 -8.28
N GLU A 112 18.32 -4.69 -7.79
CA GLU A 112 18.16 -3.26 -7.98
C GLU A 112 17.80 -2.55 -6.67
N GLY A 113 18.60 -1.54 -6.32
CA GLY A 113 18.05 -0.41 -5.60
C GLY A 113 16.99 0.27 -6.48
N VAL A 114 15.74 -0.20 -6.37
CA VAL A 114 14.50 0.37 -6.92
C VAL A 114 14.48 0.54 -8.46
N ASN A 115 14.03 -0.50 -9.21
CA ASN A 115 13.37 -0.31 -10.51
C ASN A 115 12.46 -1.50 -10.93
N TRP A 116 11.35 -1.71 -10.22
CA TRP A 116 10.30 -2.63 -10.70
C TRP A 116 9.62 -2.05 -11.96
N GLN A 117 10.08 -2.46 -13.14
CA GLN A 117 9.35 -2.29 -14.40
C GLN A 117 8.27 -3.38 -14.48
N GLY A 118 7.14 -3.11 -13.83
CA GLY A 118 5.92 -3.86 -14.04
C GLY A 118 5.50 -3.77 -15.51
N ASN A 119 5.38 -4.94 -16.12
CA ASN A 119 4.72 -5.21 -17.40
C ASN A 119 5.59 -5.08 -18.67
N ARG A 120 6.18 -6.20 -19.08
CA ARG A 120 6.29 -6.54 -20.50
C ARG A 120 6.16 -8.05 -20.67
N SER A 121 4.94 -8.51 -20.96
CA SER A 121 4.62 -9.44 -22.06
C SER A 121 3.18 -9.93 -21.90
N PHE A 122 2.24 -9.15 -22.40
CA PHE A 122 1.05 -9.70 -23.04
C PHE A 122 1.37 -9.72 -24.53
N ASP A 123 1.81 -10.87 -25.05
CA ASP A 123 1.10 -11.51 -26.14
C ASP A 123 1.55 -12.97 -26.26
N GLY A 124 0.57 -13.85 -26.29
CA GLY A 124 0.74 -15.26 -26.60
C GLY A 124 -0.16 -15.58 -27.77
N GLY A 125 0.37 -16.35 -28.72
CA GLY A 125 -0.39 -17.05 -29.75
C GLY A 125 -0.44 -16.36 -31.10
#